data_AF-A0A7S0VBD3-F1
#
_entry.id   AF-A0A7S0VBD3-F1
#
_cell.length_a   1.000
_cell.length_b   1.000
_cell.length_c   1.000
_cell.angle_alpha   90.00
_cell.angle_beta   90.00
_cell.angle_gamma   90.00
#
_symmetry.space_group_name_H-M   'P 1'
#
loop_
_entity.id
_entity.type
_entity.pdbx_description
1 polymer ?
#
loop_
_entity_poly.entity_id
_entity_poly.type
_entity_poly.pdbx_seq_one_letter_code
_entity_poly.pdbx_strand_id
1 'polypeptide(L)'
;EGGALAEWAQGFERWPWVDFSRCVWPEATAEAAGTEGLVDEGDESFRPGQYPQGVSRYFASLNQPSVQAVSKLIRGGVGSGLVTMSHFLPCRQTLPDWVSPRERGLRLGWVGHGAAAVSVKFSRVAGSVLVDRQAREVAGGVQIPHTHAFGHSHRPKDFVLNGVRYFHNPVGKRKEREFKMLAESPEPQMLFSSSGGAPPPPEREVIRYWEMMGVRPPPSKKKEYWTKEGGE
;
A
#
# COMPACT_ATOMS: atom_id res chain seq x y z
N GLU A 1 -2.52 10.71 27.31
CA GLU A 1 -2.95 10.86 25.89
C GLU A 1 -3.00 9.54 25.09
N GLY A 2 -3.16 8.36 25.73
CA GLY A 2 -3.20 7.07 25.01
C GLY A 2 -4.55 6.64 24.42
N GLY A 3 -5.65 7.36 24.73
CA GLY A 3 -7.01 6.96 24.34
C GLY A 3 -7.35 7.19 22.86
N ALA A 4 -7.00 8.36 22.32
CA ALA A 4 -7.37 8.74 20.96
C ALA A 4 -6.67 7.88 19.87
N LEU A 5 -5.44 7.43 20.13
CA LEU A 5 -4.70 6.58 19.20
C LEU A 5 -5.26 5.15 19.12
N ALA A 6 -5.73 4.61 20.24
CA ALA A 6 -6.38 3.31 20.28
C ALA A 6 -7.73 3.33 19.55
N GLU A 7 -8.43 4.45 19.59
CA GLU A 7 -9.70 4.66 18.87
C GLU A 7 -9.48 4.76 17.35
N TRP A 8 -8.41 5.42 16.90
CA TRP A 8 -8.09 5.59 15.48
C TRP A 8 -7.51 4.33 14.82
N ALA A 9 -7.06 3.36 15.64
CA ALA A 9 -6.58 2.07 15.18
C ALA A 9 -7.65 0.96 15.23
N GLN A 10 -8.87 1.28 15.66
CA GLN A 10 -10.00 0.37 15.58
C GLN A 10 -10.61 0.41 14.17
N GLY A 11 -11.07 -0.72 13.66
CA GLY A 11 -11.77 -0.76 12.38
C GLY A 11 -10.89 -0.71 11.13
N PHE A 12 -9.55 -0.85 11.24
CA PHE A 12 -8.67 -1.07 10.07
C PHE A 12 -9.12 -2.26 9.19
N GLU A 13 -9.81 -3.22 9.82
CA GLU A 13 -10.46 -4.35 9.17
C GLU A 13 -11.60 -3.94 8.22
N ARG A 14 -12.27 -2.81 8.52
CA ARG A 14 -13.54 -2.36 7.93
C ARG A 14 -13.45 -1.06 7.14
N TRP A 15 -12.44 -0.22 7.40
CA TRP A 15 -12.32 1.06 6.71
C TRP A 15 -11.81 0.85 5.28
N PRO A 16 -12.42 1.53 4.28
CA PRO A 16 -11.82 1.59 2.96
C PRO A 16 -10.45 2.27 3.08
N TRP A 17 -9.46 1.68 2.40
CA TRP A 17 -8.03 2.06 2.44
C TRP A 17 -7.75 3.38 1.69
N VAL A 18 -8.81 4.14 1.43
CA VAL A 18 -8.86 5.37 0.63
C VAL A 18 -9.91 6.36 1.17
N ASP A 19 -9.48 7.58 1.55
CA ASP A 19 -10.24 8.72 2.05
C ASP A 19 -10.01 9.85 1.08
N PHE A 20 -10.92 9.93 0.14
CA PHE A 20 -10.99 10.98 -0.86
C PHE A 20 -12.12 11.96 -0.57
N SER A 21 -12.48 12.14 0.70
CA SER A 21 -13.52 13.10 1.12
C SER A 21 -13.29 14.54 0.67
N ARG A 22 -12.10 14.86 0.15
CA ARG A 22 -11.73 16.17 -0.41
C ARG A 22 -11.55 16.19 -1.92
N CYS A 23 -11.73 15.05 -2.60
CA CYS A 23 -11.61 14.99 -4.05
C CYS A 23 -12.94 15.39 -4.69
N VAL A 24 -12.87 16.29 -5.67
CA VAL A 24 -13.97 16.53 -6.61
C VAL A 24 -13.84 15.49 -7.71
N TRP A 25 -14.87 14.67 -7.88
CA TRP A 25 -14.88 13.59 -8.86
C TRP A 25 -15.57 14.06 -10.14
N PRO A 26 -15.04 13.73 -11.33
CA PRO A 26 -15.79 13.91 -12.57
C PRO A 26 -17.13 13.18 -12.49
N GLU A 27 -18.19 13.80 -12.98
CA GLU A 27 -19.56 13.26 -12.96
C GLU A 27 -19.61 11.83 -13.54
N ALA A 28 -18.96 11.61 -14.69
CA ALA A 28 -18.84 10.30 -15.31
C ALA A 28 -18.20 9.23 -14.38
N THR A 29 -17.27 9.61 -13.51
CA THR A 29 -16.67 8.69 -12.52
C THR A 29 -17.63 8.40 -11.37
N ALA A 30 -18.38 9.40 -10.92
CA ALA A 30 -19.38 9.24 -9.87
C ALA A 30 -20.56 8.38 -10.34
N GLU A 31 -21.03 8.57 -11.58
CA GLU A 31 -22.10 7.78 -12.20
C GLU A 31 -21.68 6.31 -12.42
N ALA A 32 -20.47 6.10 -12.95
CA ALA A 32 -19.94 4.76 -13.16
C ALA A 32 -19.62 4.01 -11.86
N ALA A 33 -19.42 4.75 -10.76
CA ALA A 33 -19.23 4.19 -9.43
C ALA A 33 -20.57 3.89 -8.73
N GLY A 34 -21.56 4.79 -8.90
CA GLY A 34 -22.89 4.72 -8.29
C GLY A 34 -23.89 3.78 -8.98
N THR A 35 -23.48 3.04 -10.01
CA THR A 35 -24.33 2.04 -10.66
C THR A 35 -24.50 0.82 -9.73
N GLU A 36 -25.76 0.43 -9.50
CA GLU A 36 -26.19 -0.56 -8.50
C GLU A 36 -25.33 -1.84 -8.51
N GLY A 37 -24.82 -2.22 -7.33
CA GLY A 37 -24.08 -3.48 -7.11
C GLY A 37 -22.60 -3.33 -6.75
N LEU A 38 -22.04 -2.11 -6.78
CA LEU A 38 -20.65 -1.83 -6.39
C LEU A 38 -20.49 -1.32 -4.94
N VAL A 39 -21.36 -1.74 -4.01
CA VAL A 39 -21.23 -1.41 -2.59
C VAL A 39 -20.01 -2.14 -2.01
N ASP A 40 -19.00 -1.40 -1.55
CA ASP A 40 -17.83 -2.00 -0.90
C ASP A 40 -18.26 -2.88 0.27
N GLU A 41 -17.85 -4.16 0.25
CA GLU A 41 -18.24 -5.13 1.28
C GLU A 41 -17.72 -4.62 2.64
N GLY A 42 -18.65 -4.24 3.52
CA GLY A 42 -18.36 -3.89 4.92
C GLY A 42 -18.39 -2.40 5.28
N ASP A 43 -18.83 -1.49 4.40
CA ASP A 43 -18.94 -0.06 4.74
C ASP A 43 -20.38 0.47 4.74
N GLU A 44 -21.08 0.22 5.85
CA GLU A 44 -22.42 0.79 6.13
C GLU A 44 -22.37 2.25 6.64
N SER A 45 -21.19 2.87 6.72
CA SER A 45 -20.99 4.15 7.44
C SER A 45 -21.06 5.41 6.58
N PHE A 46 -21.49 5.29 5.32
CA PHE A 46 -21.49 6.39 4.36
C PHE A 46 -22.36 7.58 4.79
N ARG A 47 -21.77 8.78 4.70
CA ARG A 47 -22.50 10.06 4.77
C ARG A 47 -22.50 10.74 3.39
N PRO A 48 -23.65 11.27 2.94
CA PRO A 48 -23.72 12.07 1.71
C PRO A 48 -22.64 13.16 1.67
N GLY A 49 -21.91 13.28 0.56
CA GLY A 49 -20.78 14.22 0.38
C GLY A 49 -19.38 13.62 0.60
N GLN A 50 -19.28 12.32 0.89
CA GLN A 50 -18.02 11.58 0.93
C GLN A 50 -17.82 10.76 -0.35
N TYR A 51 -16.59 10.23 -0.54
CA TYR A 51 -16.15 9.36 -1.63
C TYR A 51 -17.27 8.54 -2.29
N PRO A 52 -17.51 8.65 -3.62
CA PRO A 52 -18.56 7.89 -4.27
C PRO A 52 -18.29 6.39 -4.11
N GLN A 53 -19.27 5.66 -3.58
CA GLN A 53 -19.18 4.21 -3.44
C GLN A 53 -18.88 3.58 -4.79
N GLY A 54 -18.03 2.55 -4.81
CA GLY A 54 -17.72 1.81 -6.03
C GLY A 54 -16.61 2.42 -6.89
N VAL A 55 -16.05 3.59 -6.59
CA VAL A 55 -14.99 4.22 -7.41
C VAL A 55 -13.76 3.30 -7.53
N SER A 56 -13.31 2.68 -6.43
CA SER A 56 -12.18 1.76 -6.46
C SER A 56 -12.50 0.50 -7.28
N ARG A 57 -13.74 0.05 -7.28
CA ARG A 57 -14.20 -1.07 -8.12
C ARG A 57 -14.32 -0.68 -9.58
N TYR A 58 -14.78 0.53 -9.88
CA TYR A 58 -14.79 1.09 -11.22
C TYR A 58 -13.36 1.13 -11.78
N PHE A 59 -12.40 1.75 -11.08
CA PHE A 59 -11.02 1.76 -11.55
C PHE A 59 -10.39 0.36 -11.62
N ALA A 60 -10.74 -0.55 -10.71
CA ALA A 60 -10.32 -1.94 -10.83
C ALA A 60 -10.96 -2.62 -12.06
N SER A 61 -12.23 -2.34 -12.39
CA SER A 61 -12.91 -2.94 -13.54
C SER A 61 -12.26 -2.57 -14.86
N LEU A 62 -11.70 -1.35 -14.96
CA LEU A 62 -10.94 -0.92 -16.13
C LEU A 62 -9.70 -1.79 -16.41
N ASN A 63 -9.11 -2.41 -15.38
CA ASN A 63 -7.98 -3.33 -15.54
C ASN A 63 -8.38 -4.74 -15.97
N GLN A 64 -9.67 -5.12 -15.86
CA GLN A 64 -10.12 -6.50 -16.05
C GLN A 64 -9.79 -7.08 -17.45
N PRO A 65 -9.96 -6.33 -18.56
CA PRO A 65 -9.55 -6.85 -19.88
C PRO A 65 -8.06 -7.23 -19.94
N SER A 66 -7.18 -6.43 -19.34
CA SER A 66 -5.74 -6.71 -19.28
C SER A 66 -5.45 -7.91 -18.38
N VAL A 67 -6.13 -8.01 -17.22
CA VAL A 67 -6.00 -9.16 -16.31
C VAL A 67 -6.37 -10.46 -17.03
N GLN A 68 -7.49 -10.47 -17.74
CA GLN A 68 -7.97 -11.64 -18.49
C GLN A 68 -7.04 -12.01 -19.64
N ALA A 69 -6.56 -11.03 -20.41
CA ALA A 69 -5.63 -11.25 -21.52
C ALA A 69 -4.32 -11.88 -21.04
N VAL A 70 -3.71 -11.33 -19.99
CA VAL A 70 -2.47 -11.86 -19.42
C VAL A 70 -2.69 -13.24 -18.80
N SER A 71 -3.81 -13.44 -18.09
CA SER A 71 -4.14 -14.75 -17.51
C SER A 71 -4.29 -15.84 -18.58
N LYS A 72 -4.88 -15.51 -19.74
CA LYS A 72 -4.96 -16.42 -20.89
C LYS A 72 -3.59 -16.79 -21.43
N LEU A 73 -2.66 -15.84 -21.55
CA LEU A 73 -1.28 -16.09 -22.00
C LEU A 73 -0.54 -17.02 -21.03
N ILE A 74 -0.62 -16.74 -19.72
CA ILE A 74 0.04 -17.55 -18.68
C ILE A 74 -0.51 -18.98 -18.68
N ARG A 75 -1.84 -19.16 -18.76
CA ARG A 75 -2.47 -20.49 -18.87
C ARG A 75 -2.09 -21.23 -20.16
N GLY A 76 -1.77 -20.49 -21.22
CA GLY A 76 -1.22 -21.03 -22.46
C GLY A 76 0.27 -21.40 -22.38
N GLY A 77 0.91 -21.27 -21.21
CA GLY A 77 2.32 -21.60 -21.00
C GLY A 77 3.30 -20.50 -21.43
N VAL A 78 2.82 -19.25 -21.60
CA VAL A 78 3.69 -18.14 -21.96
C VAL A 78 4.39 -17.56 -20.73
N GLY A 79 5.71 -17.52 -20.78
CA GLY A 79 6.57 -16.86 -19.80
C GLY A 79 7.08 -17.79 -18.69
N SER A 80 8.24 -17.44 -18.14
CA SER A 80 8.87 -18.13 -17.00
C SER A 80 8.70 -17.37 -15.67
N GLY A 81 8.02 -16.22 -15.70
CA GLY A 81 7.70 -15.40 -14.54
C GLY A 81 6.58 -14.40 -14.83
N LEU A 82 5.99 -13.87 -13.76
CA LEU A 82 5.00 -12.81 -13.79
C LEU A 82 5.49 -11.64 -12.95
N VAL A 83 5.53 -10.45 -13.55
CA VAL A 83 5.69 -9.19 -12.82
C VAL A 83 4.42 -8.38 -12.99
N THR A 84 3.75 -8.08 -11.89
CA THR A 84 2.65 -7.11 -11.85
C THR A 84 3.10 -5.85 -11.12
N MET A 85 2.51 -4.70 -11.45
CA MET A 85 2.92 -3.42 -10.90
C MET A 85 1.74 -2.57 -10.49
N SER A 86 1.90 -1.81 -9.41
CA SER A 86 0.98 -0.73 -9.04
C SER A 86 1.76 0.42 -8.41
N HIS A 87 1.24 1.64 -8.43
CA HIS A 87 1.84 2.70 -7.61
C HIS A 87 1.42 2.56 -6.14
N PHE A 88 0.17 2.20 -5.89
CA PHE A 88 -0.42 2.13 -4.56
C PHE A 88 -0.16 0.79 -3.86
N LEU A 89 -0.43 0.74 -2.57
CA LEU A 89 -0.17 -0.43 -1.74
C LEU A 89 -1.22 -1.53 -2.02
N PRO A 90 -0.79 -2.77 -2.33
CA PRO A 90 -1.73 -3.84 -2.68
C PRO A 90 -2.49 -4.38 -1.47
N CYS A 91 -1.84 -4.49 -0.32
CA CYS A 91 -2.41 -5.13 0.86
C CYS A 91 -1.95 -4.46 2.16
N ARG A 92 -2.48 -4.91 3.30
CA ARG A 92 -2.19 -4.28 4.59
C ARG A 92 -0.75 -4.44 5.03
N GLN A 93 -0.17 -5.59 4.66
CA GLN A 93 1.19 -5.99 4.97
C GLN A 93 2.24 -5.08 4.32
N THR A 94 1.86 -4.33 3.28
CA THR A 94 2.75 -3.37 2.63
C THR A 94 2.76 -1.99 3.28
N LEU A 95 1.90 -1.73 4.29
CA LEU A 95 1.94 -0.49 5.05
C LEU A 95 3.32 -0.26 5.69
N PRO A 96 3.78 1.00 5.78
CA PRO A 96 4.98 1.37 6.53
C PRO A 96 5.07 0.70 7.90
N ASP A 97 3.97 0.71 8.65
CA ASP A 97 3.86 0.37 10.07
C ASP A 97 3.78 -1.14 10.33
N TRP A 98 3.55 -1.94 9.27
CA TRP A 98 3.33 -3.37 9.41
C TRP A 98 4.58 -4.09 9.92
N VAL A 99 4.39 -5.03 10.86
CA VAL A 99 5.51 -5.64 11.61
C VAL A 99 6.06 -6.86 10.92
N SER A 100 5.14 -7.69 10.48
CA SER A 100 5.40 -9.00 9.91
C SER A 100 4.29 -9.29 8.91
N PRO A 101 4.61 -9.62 7.65
CA PRO A 101 3.65 -10.05 6.65
C PRO A 101 2.76 -11.20 7.13
N ARG A 102 3.25 -11.98 8.10
CA ARG A 102 2.57 -13.15 8.67
C ARG A 102 1.71 -12.82 9.89
N GLU A 103 1.94 -11.68 10.53
CA GLU A 103 1.15 -11.24 11.68
C GLU A 103 -0.01 -10.36 11.21
N ARG A 104 -1.15 -10.44 11.91
CA ARG A 104 -2.35 -9.64 11.63
C ARG A 104 -2.35 -8.28 12.32
N GLY A 105 -1.37 -8.01 13.19
CA GLY A 105 -1.39 -6.86 14.09
C GLY A 105 -0.50 -5.69 13.64
N LEU A 106 -1.06 -4.49 13.63
CA LEU A 106 -0.29 -3.25 13.67
C LEU A 106 0.32 -3.07 15.07
N ARG A 107 1.62 -2.77 15.17
CA ARG A 107 2.20 -2.35 16.45
C ARG A 107 1.93 -0.86 16.69
N LEU A 108 0.97 -0.59 17.57
CA LEU A 108 0.55 0.76 17.96
C LEU A 108 1.68 1.67 18.48
N GLY A 109 2.78 1.09 18.99
CA GLY A 109 3.93 1.85 19.48
C GLY A 109 4.57 2.76 18.43
N TRP A 110 4.47 2.41 17.13
CA TRP A 110 4.95 3.26 16.04
C TRP A 110 4.01 4.45 15.78
N VAL A 111 2.71 4.25 15.95
CA VAL A 111 1.73 5.35 16.00
C VAL A 111 1.95 6.26 17.22
N GLY A 112 2.97 6.05 18.05
CA GLY A 112 3.42 6.95 19.11
C GLY A 112 4.56 7.90 18.71
N HIS A 113 5.20 7.76 17.53
CA HIS A 113 6.46 8.47 17.20
C HIS A 113 6.31 9.96 16.83
N GLY A 114 5.22 10.62 17.25
CA GLY A 114 4.95 12.04 16.97
C GLY A 114 4.51 12.38 15.53
N ALA A 115 4.60 11.43 14.60
CA ALA A 115 3.99 11.52 13.24
C ALA A 115 2.83 10.53 13.05
N ALA A 116 2.39 9.93 14.15
CA ALA A 116 1.16 9.18 14.38
C ALA A 116 -0.06 9.64 13.55
N ALA A 117 -0.42 10.91 13.70
CA ALA A 117 -1.58 11.50 13.03
C ALA A 117 -1.42 11.57 11.50
N VAL A 118 -0.19 11.44 11.00
CA VAL A 118 0.14 11.44 9.57
C VAL A 118 0.19 10.01 9.02
N SER A 119 0.72 9.02 9.75
CA SER A 119 0.75 7.63 9.22
C SER A 119 -0.62 6.94 9.26
N VAL A 120 -1.47 7.24 10.25
CA VAL A 120 -2.87 6.76 10.25
C VAL A 120 -3.71 7.41 9.14
N LYS A 121 -3.40 8.66 8.77
CA LYS A 121 -4.00 9.29 7.58
C LYS A 121 -3.43 8.74 6.28
N PHE A 122 -2.15 8.38 6.26
CA PHE A 122 -1.51 7.76 5.11
C PHE A 122 -2.17 6.43 4.75
N SER A 123 -2.44 5.56 5.73
CA SER A 123 -3.12 4.29 5.47
C SER A 123 -4.52 4.45 4.89
N ARG A 124 -5.18 5.59 5.16
CA ARG A 124 -6.44 5.95 4.54
C ARG A 124 -6.28 6.39 3.10
N VAL A 125 -5.13 6.50 2.45
CA VAL A 125 -5.04 6.76 1.00
C VAL A 125 -3.99 5.88 0.33
N ALA A 126 -3.54 4.86 1.05
CA ALA A 126 -2.33 4.14 0.69
C ALA A 126 -2.57 3.13 -0.43
N GLY A 127 -3.78 2.60 -0.58
CA GLY A 127 -4.09 1.64 -1.65
C GLY A 127 -5.40 0.89 -1.50
N SER A 128 -5.48 -0.32 -2.07
CA SER A 128 -6.74 -1.06 -2.16
C SER A 128 -6.50 -2.57 -2.23
N VAL A 129 -7.29 -3.33 -1.48
CA VAL A 129 -7.30 -4.81 -1.53
C VAL A 129 -7.64 -5.36 -2.92
N LEU A 130 -8.29 -4.56 -3.77
CA LEU A 130 -8.57 -4.93 -5.15
C LEU A 130 -7.29 -5.05 -5.99
N VAL A 131 -6.25 -4.27 -5.67
CA VAL A 131 -4.95 -4.37 -6.35
C VAL A 131 -4.29 -5.71 -6.03
N ASP A 132 -4.31 -6.13 -4.76
CA ASP A 132 -3.81 -7.45 -4.36
C ASP A 132 -4.58 -8.59 -5.06
N ARG A 133 -5.90 -8.48 -5.04
CA ARG A 133 -6.79 -9.45 -5.69
C ARG A 133 -6.47 -9.57 -7.18
N GLN A 134 -6.41 -8.45 -7.90
CA GLN A 134 -6.08 -8.46 -9.33
C GLN A 134 -4.69 -9.00 -9.61
N ALA A 135 -3.68 -8.60 -8.81
CA ALA A 135 -2.33 -9.11 -8.97
C ALA A 135 -2.29 -10.63 -8.88
N ARG A 136 -3.02 -11.23 -7.93
CA ARG A 136 -3.12 -12.68 -7.72
C ARG A 136 -3.95 -13.38 -8.79
N GLU A 137 -5.08 -12.80 -9.18
CA GLU A 137 -5.98 -13.37 -10.20
C GLU A 137 -5.32 -13.46 -11.57
N VAL A 138 -4.40 -12.55 -11.92
CA VAL A 138 -3.65 -12.59 -13.18
C VAL A 138 -2.97 -13.93 -13.40
N ALA A 139 -2.36 -14.53 -12.36
CA ALA A 139 -1.71 -15.83 -12.49
C ALA A 139 -2.70 -16.96 -12.84
N GLY A 140 -4.00 -16.75 -12.65
CA GLY A 140 -5.05 -17.65 -13.11
C GLY A 140 -4.99 -19.05 -12.48
N GLY A 141 -4.36 -19.19 -11.31
CA GLY A 141 -4.13 -20.46 -10.62
C GLY A 141 -2.83 -21.18 -11.02
N VAL A 142 -2.08 -20.66 -12.00
CA VAL A 142 -0.80 -21.24 -12.43
C VAL A 142 0.28 -20.91 -11.41
N GLN A 143 1.03 -21.92 -10.97
CA GLN A 143 2.21 -21.71 -10.15
C GLN A 143 3.37 -21.24 -11.03
N ILE A 144 3.63 -19.94 -11.01
CA ILE A 144 4.72 -19.27 -11.72
C ILE A 144 5.41 -18.30 -10.76
N PRO A 145 6.73 -18.09 -10.84
CA PRO A 145 7.40 -17.07 -10.06
C PRO A 145 6.71 -15.71 -10.26
N HIS A 146 6.09 -15.19 -9.21
CA HIS A 146 5.25 -13.99 -9.29
C HIS A 146 5.75 -12.92 -8.32
N THR A 147 6.14 -11.78 -8.89
CA THR A 147 6.49 -10.57 -8.14
C THR A 147 5.49 -9.46 -8.41
N HIS A 148 4.99 -8.82 -7.35
CA HIS A 148 4.23 -7.58 -7.43
C HIS A 148 5.09 -6.41 -6.95
N ALA A 149 5.47 -5.52 -7.86
CA ALA A 149 6.17 -4.29 -7.53
C ALA A 149 5.16 -3.19 -7.18
N PHE A 150 5.39 -2.50 -6.07
CA PHE A 150 4.51 -1.40 -5.64
C PHE A 150 5.31 -0.18 -5.18
N GLY A 151 4.60 0.93 -4.91
CA GLY A 151 5.21 2.23 -4.60
C GLY A 151 4.58 2.95 -3.40
N HIS A 152 4.55 4.28 -3.51
CA HIS A 152 3.81 5.24 -2.69
C HIS A 152 4.28 5.41 -1.23
N SER A 153 4.60 4.34 -0.50
CA SER A 153 4.88 4.42 0.94
C SER A 153 6.24 5.00 1.32
N HIS A 154 7.16 5.11 0.36
CA HIS A 154 8.56 5.43 0.63
C HIS A 154 9.16 4.58 1.77
N ARG A 155 8.74 3.32 1.89
CA ARG A 155 9.32 2.33 2.81
C ARG A 155 9.71 1.07 2.05
N PRO A 156 10.99 0.67 2.07
CA PRO A 156 11.42 -0.52 1.38
C PRO A 156 10.71 -1.74 1.95
N LYS A 157 10.23 -2.61 1.07
CA LYS A 157 9.57 -3.85 1.42
C LYS A 157 10.00 -4.93 0.45
N ASP A 158 10.30 -6.10 0.98
CA ASP A 158 10.60 -7.29 0.17
C ASP A 158 10.26 -8.53 0.96
N PHE A 159 9.11 -9.13 0.66
CA PHE A 159 8.61 -10.31 1.37
C PHE A 159 7.72 -11.16 0.48
N VAL A 160 7.50 -12.42 0.87
CA VAL A 160 6.56 -13.33 0.19
C VAL A 160 5.31 -13.49 1.03
N LEU A 161 4.14 -13.33 0.41
CA LEU A 161 2.84 -13.55 1.03
C LEU A 161 1.94 -14.33 0.08
N ASN A 162 1.53 -15.52 0.51
CA ASN A 162 0.66 -16.43 -0.27
C ASN A 162 1.20 -16.65 -1.69
N GLY A 163 2.48 -17.04 -1.81
CA GLY A 163 3.12 -17.35 -3.09
C GLY A 163 3.53 -16.16 -3.97
N VAL A 164 3.20 -14.92 -3.58
CA VAL A 164 3.56 -13.70 -4.33
C VAL A 164 4.64 -12.94 -3.57
N ARG A 165 5.71 -12.54 -4.26
CA ARG A 165 6.73 -11.64 -3.73
C ARG A 165 6.27 -10.19 -3.87
N TYR A 166 6.13 -9.47 -2.77
CA TYR A 166 5.83 -8.05 -2.75
C TYR A 166 7.11 -7.26 -2.63
N PHE A 167 7.35 -6.40 -3.61
CA PHE A 167 8.60 -5.67 -3.74
C PHE A 167 8.39 -4.17 -3.83
N HIS A 168 9.15 -3.41 -3.05
CA HIS A 168 9.18 -1.96 -3.10
C HIS A 168 10.57 -1.46 -2.70
N ASN A 169 11.23 -0.75 -3.61
CA ASN A 169 12.54 -0.15 -3.39
C ASN A 169 12.50 1.34 -3.77
N PRO A 170 11.93 2.19 -2.91
CA PRO A 170 11.75 3.60 -3.22
C PRO A 170 13.04 4.40 -3.12
N VAL A 171 13.19 5.38 -4.02
CA VAL A 171 14.25 6.40 -3.92
C VAL A 171 13.99 7.36 -2.75
N GLY A 172 12.71 7.74 -2.61
CA GLY A 172 12.19 8.73 -1.67
C GLY A 172 12.86 10.10 -1.73
N LYS A 173 12.53 10.94 -0.75
CA LYS A 173 13.01 12.32 -0.64
C LYS A 173 14.38 12.35 0.03
N ARG A 174 15.19 13.36 -0.32
CA ARG A 174 16.48 13.62 0.33
C ARG A 174 16.39 13.62 1.86
N LYS A 175 15.40 14.32 2.42
CA LYS A 175 15.19 14.35 3.88
C LYS A 175 14.90 12.97 4.47
N GLU A 176 14.17 12.10 3.77
CA GLU A 176 13.88 10.74 4.25
C GLU A 176 15.15 9.89 4.28
N ARG A 177 16.07 10.09 3.33
CA ARG A 177 17.40 9.48 3.31
C ARG A 177 18.35 10.05 4.37
N GLU A 178 18.32 11.37 4.59
CA GLU A 178 19.06 12.03 5.68
C GLU A 178 18.59 11.54 7.05
N PHE A 179 17.27 11.38 7.21
CA PHE A 179 16.65 10.69 8.32
C PHE A 179 16.77 9.17 8.18
N LYS A 180 17.67 8.61 7.38
CA LYS A 180 17.99 7.17 7.23
C LYS A 180 16.77 6.22 7.15
N MET A 181 15.59 6.71 6.78
CA MET A 181 14.36 5.93 6.59
C MET A 181 14.47 5.04 5.34
N LEU A 182 15.42 5.38 4.48
CA LEU A 182 15.76 4.81 3.19
C LEU A 182 17.29 4.73 3.08
N ALA A 183 17.77 3.89 2.15
CA ALA A 183 19.18 3.89 1.78
C ALA A 183 19.61 5.27 1.28
N GLU A 184 20.84 5.69 1.60
CA GLU A 184 21.38 6.98 1.17
C GLU A 184 21.56 7.06 -0.35
N SER A 185 22.02 5.96 -0.95
CA SER A 185 22.03 5.71 -2.40
C SER A 185 21.21 4.44 -2.68
N PRO A 186 19.90 4.56 -2.95
CA PRO A 186 19.08 3.40 -3.31
C PRO A 186 19.44 2.95 -4.73
N GLU A 187 20.05 1.78 -4.84
CA GLU A 187 20.39 1.19 -6.13
C GLU A 187 19.17 0.52 -6.78
N PRO A 188 19.05 0.54 -8.12
CA PRO A 188 18.07 -0.25 -8.83
C PRO A 188 18.20 -1.74 -8.45
N GLN A 189 17.07 -2.41 -8.26
CA GLN A 189 17.06 -3.85 -7.98
C GLN A 189 16.37 -4.60 -9.11
N MET A 190 16.97 -5.73 -9.49
CA MET A 190 16.44 -6.60 -10.52
C MET A 190 15.23 -7.38 -9.99
N LEU A 191 14.11 -7.32 -10.71
CA LEU A 191 12.91 -8.10 -10.40
C LEU A 191 12.74 -9.32 -11.29
N PHE A 192 13.30 -9.26 -12.51
CA PHE A 192 13.21 -10.34 -13.47
C PHE A 192 14.35 -10.24 -14.47
N SER A 193 14.95 -11.38 -14.79
CA SER A 193 15.93 -11.55 -15.85
C SER A 193 15.34 -12.42 -16.96
N SER A 194 15.50 -12.01 -18.22
CA SER A 194 15.07 -12.81 -19.37
C SER A 194 15.90 -14.10 -19.54
N SER A 195 17.13 -14.13 -19.03
CA SER A 195 18.04 -15.28 -19.12
C SER A 195 18.05 -16.14 -17.85
N GLY A 196 17.66 -15.58 -16.69
CA GLY A 196 17.77 -16.22 -15.38
C GLY A 196 16.48 -16.29 -14.57
N GLY A 197 15.37 -15.77 -15.08
CA GLY A 197 14.08 -15.71 -14.37
C GLY A 197 14.04 -14.67 -13.26
N ALA A 198 13.08 -14.80 -12.35
CA ALA A 198 12.98 -13.95 -11.17
C ALA A 198 14.09 -14.31 -10.16
N PRO A 199 14.83 -13.33 -9.61
CA PRO A 199 15.75 -13.62 -8.52
C PRO A 199 14.97 -14.17 -7.33
N PRO A 200 15.59 -15.06 -6.52
CA PRO A 200 14.93 -15.58 -5.34
C PRO A 200 14.53 -14.43 -4.41
N PRO A 201 13.46 -14.60 -3.62
CA PRO A 201 13.14 -13.66 -2.55
C PRO A 201 14.33 -13.57 -1.57
N PRO A 202 14.46 -12.46 -0.82
CA PRO A 202 15.55 -12.29 0.12
C PRO A 202 15.48 -13.36 1.23
N GLU A 203 16.63 -13.82 1.71
CA GLU A 203 16.72 -14.77 2.84
C GLU A 203 16.03 -14.24 4.10
N ARG A 204 15.99 -12.91 4.25
CA ARG A 204 15.29 -12.20 5.33
C ARG A 204 14.31 -11.21 4.74
N GLU A 205 13.06 -11.31 5.18
CA GLU A 205 12.00 -10.38 4.78
C GLU A 205 12.39 -8.94 5.17
N VAL A 206 12.35 -8.03 4.21
CA VAL A 206 12.54 -6.59 4.44
C VAL A 206 11.17 -5.99 4.73
N ILE A 207 10.94 -5.63 5.99
CA ILE A 207 9.66 -5.06 6.43
C ILE A 207 9.85 -3.71 7.11
N ARG A 208 11.01 -3.49 7.75
CA ARG A 208 11.28 -2.37 8.67
C ARG A 208 12.68 -1.81 8.49
N TYR A 209 13.00 -1.34 7.29
CA TYR A 209 14.34 -0.84 6.96
C TYR A 209 14.91 0.13 8.02
N TRP A 210 14.14 1.13 8.44
CA TRP A 210 14.53 2.11 9.47
C TRP A 210 14.93 1.49 10.82
N GLU A 211 14.08 0.61 11.37
CA GLU A 211 14.32 0.01 12.68
C GLU A 211 15.46 -1.02 12.62
N MET A 212 15.55 -1.77 11.52
CA MET A 212 16.62 -2.75 11.30
C MET A 212 17.99 -2.08 11.17
N MET A 213 18.04 -0.88 10.59
CA MET A 213 19.29 -0.12 10.38
C MET A 213 19.62 0.84 11.53
N GLY A 214 18.85 0.81 12.63
CA GLY A 214 19.33 1.20 13.96
C GLY A 214 19.36 2.69 14.30
N VAL A 215 18.51 3.51 13.69
CA VAL A 215 18.53 4.96 13.98
C VAL A 215 17.35 5.31 14.87
N ARG A 216 17.64 5.64 16.14
CA ARG A 216 16.66 6.37 16.95
C ARG A 216 16.39 7.69 16.24
N PRO A 217 15.12 8.11 16.06
CA PRO A 217 14.85 9.44 15.57
C PRO A 217 15.62 10.43 16.45
N PRO A 218 16.28 11.47 15.86
CA PRO A 218 16.86 12.52 16.68
C PRO A 218 15.75 13.04 17.60
N PRO A 219 16.04 13.29 18.90
CA PRO A 219 15.04 13.82 19.81
C PRO A 219 14.43 15.04 19.14
N SER A 220 13.13 14.96 18.87
CA SER A 220 12.44 15.96 18.09
C SER A 220 12.71 17.32 18.71
N LYS A 221 13.33 18.24 17.94
CA LYS A 221 13.01 19.65 18.16
C LYS A 221 11.51 19.70 17.99
N LYS A 222 10.77 19.88 19.09
CA LYS A 222 9.34 20.18 19.07
C LYS A 222 9.16 21.28 18.03
N LYS A 223 8.74 20.91 16.82
CA LYS A 223 8.31 21.90 15.85
C LYS A 223 6.94 22.31 16.35
N GLU A 224 6.90 23.46 16.99
CA GLU A 224 5.70 24.29 17.14
C GLU A 224 5.16 24.60 15.73
N TYR A 225 4.53 23.61 15.09
CA TYR A 225 3.47 23.90 14.14
C TYR A 225 2.22 23.95 15.00
N TRP A 226 1.47 25.04 14.94
CA TRP A 226 0.33 25.40 15.80
C TRP A 226 0.66 26.23 17.05
N THR A 227 1.38 27.35 16.89
CA THR A 227 0.91 28.56 17.59
C THR A 227 -0.14 29.22 16.70
N LYS A 228 -1.36 29.32 17.22
CA LYS A 228 -2.44 30.13 16.66
C LYS A 228 -2.00 31.60 16.71
N GLU A 229 -1.61 32.17 15.59
CA GLU A 229 -1.83 33.59 15.35
C GLU A 229 -2.96 33.69 14.33
N GLY A 230 -4.10 34.18 14.81
CA GLY A 230 -5.36 34.24 14.07
C GLY A 230 -6.54 34.18 15.03
N GLY A 231 -6.74 35.26 15.79
CA GLY A 231 -7.89 35.43 16.67
C GLY A 231 -7.65 36.50 17.73
N GLU A 232 -7.56 37.76 17.30
CA GLU A 232 -8.27 38.86 17.97
C GLU A 232 -9.58 39.10 17.21
#